data_AF-A0A8P4KM74-F1
#
_entry.id   AF-A0A8P4KM74-F1
#
_cell.length_a   1.000
_cell.length_b   1.000
_cell.length_c   1.000
_cell.angle_alpha   90.00
_cell.angle_beta   90.00
_cell.angle_gamma   90.00
#
_symmetry.space_group_name_H-M   'P 1'
#
loop_
_entity.id
_entity.type
_entity.pdbx_description
1 polymer ?
#
loop_
_entity_poly.entity_id
_entity_poly.type
_entity_poly.pdbx_seq_one_letter_code
_entity_poly.pdbx_strand_id
1 'polypeptide(L)'
;MVFERKMLTYGDPDDEEEDAPAEEEEEEEEEEEEEDMVDPIDTIRAKCEQTEHCVHTRERLETCEARVSSRSTTLEDCTEELFDFLHARDHCHISLAALKHTRQRDFHTIQ
;
A
#
# COMPACT_ATOMS: atom_id res chain seq x y z
N MET A 1 37.57 -14.43 -22.56
CA MET A 1 36.30 -14.32 -21.82
C MET A 1 35.55 -15.63 -21.99
N VAL A 2 35.65 -16.53 -21.01
CA VAL A 2 34.80 -17.72 -20.90
C VAL A 2 34.39 -17.75 -19.44
N PHE A 3 33.11 -17.43 -19.23
CA PHE A 3 32.45 -17.31 -17.93
C PHE A 3 32.74 -18.54 -17.07
N GLU A 4 33.24 -18.27 -15.86
CA GLU A 4 33.51 -19.29 -14.86
C GLU A 4 32.21 -19.94 -14.39
N ARG A 5 32.05 -21.16 -14.87
CA ARG A 5 31.56 -22.35 -14.15
C ARG A 5 31.60 -22.23 -12.61
N LYS A 6 30.47 -21.90 -12.00
CA LYS A 6 30.08 -22.35 -10.65
C LYS A 6 28.58 -22.17 -10.40
N MET A 7 27.74 -22.96 -11.08
CA MET A 7 26.42 -23.26 -10.53
C MET A 7 26.65 -24.15 -9.32
N LEU A 8 26.38 -23.59 -8.13
CA LEU A 8 26.43 -24.28 -6.85
C LEU A 8 25.36 -25.38 -6.89
N THR A 9 25.81 -26.62 -6.85
CA THR A 9 24.98 -27.80 -6.58
C THR A 9 25.10 -28.07 -5.10
N TYR A 10 24.01 -27.90 -4.36
CA TYR A 10 23.82 -28.48 -3.03
C TYR A 10 22.33 -28.84 -2.90
N GLY A 11 22.08 -30.11 -2.61
CA GLY A 11 20.75 -30.70 -2.46
C GLY A 11 20.77 -32.16 -2.93
N ASP A 12 21.24 -33.05 -2.05
CA ASP A 12 21.26 -34.51 -2.21
C ASP A 12 19.81 -35.07 -2.25
N PRO A 13 19.52 -36.17 -2.98
CA PRO A 13 18.17 -36.68 -3.15
C PRO A 13 17.95 -37.93 -2.29
N ASP A 14 17.53 -37.79 -1.02
CA ASP A 14 16.88 -38.84 -0.20
C ASP A 14 16.78 -38.33 1.26
N ASP A 15 15.64 -37.75 1.65
CA ASP A 15 15.11 -37.85 3.02
C ASP A 15 13.65 -37.37 3.01
N GLU A 16 12.77 -38.37 2.89
CA GLU A 16 11.44 -38.52 3.48
C GLU A 16 10.45 -37.33 3.49
N GLU A 17 9.35 -37.53 2.76
CA GLU A 17 8.04 -36.96 3.10
C GLU A 17 7.74 -37.17 4.60
N GLU A 18 7.39 -36.10 5.33
CA GLU A 18 6.46 -36.03 6.47
C GLU A 18 6.83 -34.89 7.44
N ASP A 19 6.66 -33.61 7.04
CA ASP A 19 6.59 -32.48 8.00
C ASP A 19 5.86 -31.24 7.43
N ALA A 20 4.95 -31.45 6.48
CA ALA A 20 4.25 -30.37 5.78
C ALA A 20 3.11 -29.63 6.56
N PRO A 21 2.45 -30.16 7.60
CA PRO A 21 1.28 -29.47 8.15
C PRO A 21 1.59 -28.36 9.14
N ALA A 22 2.76 -28.37 9.81
CA ALA A 22 3.05 -27.41 10.87
C ALA A 22 3.54 -26.05 10.36
N GLU A 23 4.32 -26.01 9.28
CA GLU A 23 4.79 -24.74 8.72
C GLU A 23 3.71 -24.04 7.88
N GLU A 24 2.80 -24.78 7.24
CA GLU A 24 1.64 -24.18 6.57
C GLU A 24 0.61 -23.63 7.58
N GLU A 25 0.40 -24.28 8.73
CA GLU A 25 -0.47 -23.77 9.80
C GLU A 25 0.12 -22.54 10.51
N GLU A 26 1.44 -22.49 10.73
CA GLU A 26 2.11 -21.28 11.27
C GLU A 26 2.11 -20.11 10.27
N GLU A 27 2.30 -20.35 8.97
CA GLU A 27 2.16 -19.31 7.93
C GLU A 27 0.72 -18.78 7.83
N GLU A 28 -0.30 -19.66 7.91
CA GLU A 28 -1.70 -19.23 7.93
C GLU A 28 -2.05 -18.43 9.20
N GLU A 29 -1.54 -18.81 10.38
CA GLU A 29 -1.72 -18.03 11.62
C GLU A 29 -1.01 -16.66 11.55
N GLU A 30 0.20 -16.57 10.97
CA GLU A 30 0.89 -15.28 10.76
C GLU A 30 0.15 -14.37 9.75
N GLU A 31 -0.40 -14.94 8.66
CA GLU A 31 -1.23 -14.19 7.71
C GLU A 31 -2.52 -13.66 8.36
N GLU A 32 -3.18 -14.47 9.21
CA GLU A 32 -4.36 -14.01 9.98
C GLU A 32 -4.01 -12.91 10.99
N GLU A 33 -2.83 -12.95 11.64
CA GLU A 33 -2.38 -11.89 12.55
C GLU A 33 -2.03 -10.57 11.81
N GLU A 34 -1.49 -10.63 10.59
CA GLU A 34 -1.21 -9.44 9.77
C GLU A 34 -2.50 -8.77 9.24
N GLU A 35 -3.57 -9.53 8.94
CA GLU A 35 -4.84 -8.95 8.47
C GLU A 35 -5.50 -8.01 9.51
N ASP A 36 -5.31 -8.24 10.81
CA ASP A 36 -5.86 -7.37 11.88
C ASP A 36 -4.96 -6.15 12.17
N MET A 37 -3.74 -6.11 11.62
CA MET A 37 -2.83 -4.98 11.80
C MET A 37 -3.17 -3.81 10.87
N VAL A 38 -3.90 -2.82 11.41
CA VAL A 38 -4.29 -1.61 10.66
C VAL A 38 -3.13 -0.62 10.52
N ASP A 39 -2.70 -0.33 9.27
CA ASP A 39 -1.72 0.74 8.99
C ASP A 39 -2.26 2.12 9.43
N PRO A 40 -1.56 2.83 10.35
CA PRO A 40 -1.91 4.19 10.74
C PRO A 40 -2.01 5.17 9.57
N ILE A 41 -1.26 4.94 8.48
CA ILE A 41 -1.30 5.74 7.25
C ILE A 41 -2.65 5.57 6.56
N ASP A 42 -3.16 4.35 6.45
CA ASP A 42 -4.44 4.09 5.78
C ASP A 42 -5.62 4.68 6.54
N THR A 43 -5.56 4.67 7.87
CA THR A 43 -6.52 5.40 8.71
C THR A 43 -6.52 6.90 8.42
N ILE A 44 -5.36 7.50 8.15
CA ILE A 44 -5.27 8.93 7.83
C ILE A 44 -5.71 9.20 6.39
N ARG A 45 -5.34 8.34 5.43
CA ARG A 45 -5.79 8.44 4.04
C ARG A 45 -7.32 8.41 3.95
N ALA A 46 -7.96 7.45 4.62
CA ALA A 46 -9.42 7.35 4.66
C ALA A 46 -10.11 8.61 5.24
N LYS A 47 -9.48 9.28 6.21
CA LYS A 47 -9.96 10.57 6.73
C LYS A 47 -9.74 11.71 5.75
N CYS A 48 -8.60 11.74 5.07
CA CYS A 48 -8.28 12.77 4.09
C CYS A 48 -9.16 12.70 2.84
N GLU A 49 -9.54 11.51 2.41
CA GLU A 49 -10.45 11.29 1.28
C GLU A 49 -11.83 11.91 1.47
N GLN A 50 -12.26 12.14 2.72
CA GLN A 50 -13.54 12.78 3.05
C GLN A 50 -13.49 14.32 2.99
N THR A 51 -12.30 14.91 2.80
CA THR A 51 -12.18 16.36 2.67
C THR A 51 -12.72 16.83 1.32
N GLU A 52 -13.37 17.99 1.30
CA GLU A 52 -14.02 18.53 0.09
C GLU A 52 -13.10 18.53 -1.14
N HIS A 53 -11.85 18.96 -0.97
CA HIS A 53 -10.87 19.01 -2.06
C HIS A 53 -10.51 17.61 -2.58
N CYS A 54 -10.37 16.61 -1.70
CA CYS A 54 -10.08 15.22 -2.11
C CYS A 54 -11.31 14.56 -2.75
N VAL A 55 -12.52 14.84 -2.26
CA VAL A 55 -13.76 14.33 -2.86
C VAL A 55 -13.90 14.87 -4.29
N HIS A 56 -13.69 16.17 -4.50
CA HIS A 56 -13.82 16.76 -5.84
C HIS A 56 -12.77 16.22 -6.83
N THR A 57 -11.51 16.07 -6.41
CA THR A 57 -10.47 15.50 -7.30
C THR A 57 -10.70 14.01 -7.56
N ARG A 58 -11.23 13.25 -6.58
CA ARG A 58 -11.66 11.86 -6.76
C ARG A 58 -12.81 11.75 -7.77
N GLU A 59 -13.84 12.58 -7.66
CA GLU A 59 -14.96 12.58 -8.61
C GLU A 59 -14.50 12.84 -10.06
N ARG A 60 -13.50 13.72 -10.25
CA ARG A 60 -12.88 13.95 -11.56
C ARG A 60 -12.14 12.72 -12.07
N LEU A 61 -11.39 12.03 -11.21
CA LEU A 61 -10.71 10.78 -11.53
C LEU A 61 -11.71 9.70 -11.95
N GLU A 62 -12.75 9.46 -11.14
CA GLU A 62 -13.82 8.49 -11.44
C GLU A 62 -14.52 8.81 -12.76
N THR A 63 -14.75 10.09 -13.06
CA THR A 63 -15.32 10.54 -14.33
C THR A 63 -14.40 10.24 -15.51
N CYS A 64 -13.08 10.42 -15.35
CA CYS A 64 -12.11 10.05 -16.37
C CYS A 64 -12.08 8.53 -16.55
N GLU A 65 -12.04 7.75 -15.46
CA GLU A 65 -12.04 6.28 -15.51
C GLU A 65 -13.29 5.73 -16.19
N ALA A 66 -14.46 6.29 -15.91
CA ALA A 66 -15.71 5.97 -16.61
C ALA A 66 -15.62 6.27 -18.12
N ARG A 67 -14.99 7.38 -18.50
CA ARG A 67 -14.79 7.76 -19.90
C ARG A 67 -13.81 6.83 -20.61
N VAL A 68 -12.68 6.51 -20.00
CA VAL A 68 -11.65 5.60 -20.54
C VAL A 68 -12.20 4.18 -20.66
N SER A 69 -12.88 3.67 -19.63
CA SER A 69 -13.49 2.33 -19.63
C SER A 69 -14.62 2.18 -20.63
N SER A 70 -15.36 3.26 -20.95
CA SER A 70 -16.43 3.23 -21.96
C SER A 70 -15.91 3.08 -23.40
N ARG A 71 -14.61 3.31 -23.64
CA ARG A 71 -14.01 3.29 -24.98
C ARG A 71 -13.30 1.97 -25.23
N SER A 72 -13.61 1.32 -26.35
CA SER A 72 -12.94 0.08 -26.76
C SER A 72 -11.47 0.27 -27.13
N THR A 73 -11.09 1.48 -27.57
CA THR A 73 -9.71 1.86 -27.88
C THR A 73 -9.57 3.36 -27.68
N THR A 74 -8.65 3.77 -26.81
CA THR A 74 -8.36 5.19 -26.55
C THR A 74 -6.88 5.35 -26.21
N LEU A 75 -6.32 6.53 -26.52
CA LEU A 75 -4.97 6.95 -26.08
C LEU A 75 -5.03 7.85 -24.84
N GLU A 76 -6.24 8.12 -24.36
CA GLU A 76 -6.50 8.86 -23.12
C GLU A 76 -6.14 8.00 -21.91
N ASP A 77 -5.42 8.60 -20.97
CA ASP A 77 -5.18 8.07 -19.63
C ASP A 77 -5.67 9.06 -18.58
N CYS A 78 -5.85 8.59 -17.35
CA CYS A 78 -6.31 9.41 -16.22
C CYS A 78 -5.16 9.77 -15.27
N THR A 79 -3.93 9.87 -15.78
CA THR A 79 -2.75 10.11 -14.94
C THR A 79 -2.76 11.53 -14.36
N GLU A 80 -3.28 12.51 -15.09
CA GLU A 80 -3.45 13.89 -14.61
C GLU A 80 -4.41 13.93 -13.40
N GLU A 81 -5.60 13.36 -13.54
CA GLU A 81 -6.59 13.32 -12.45
C GLU A 81 -6.11 12.51 -11.25
N LEU A 82 -5.33 11.44 -11.50
CA LEU A 82 -4.70 10.66 -10.45
C LEU A 82 -3.70 11.50 -9.66
N PHE A 83 -2.82 12.26 -10.34
CA PHE A 83 -1.86 13.13 -9.67
C PHE A 83 -2.53 14.28 -8.92
N ASP A 84 -3.61 14.85 -9.46
CA ASP A 84 -4.44 15.85 -8.76
C ASP A 84 -5.01 15.29 -7.44
N PHE A 85 -5.56 14.06 -7.48
CA PHE A 85 -6.10 13.39 -6.30
C PHE A 85 -5.00 13.06 -5.28
N LEU A 86 -3.87 12.50 -5.72
CA LEU A 86 -2.74 12.18 -4.85
C LEU A 86 -2.18 13.44 -4.18
N HIS A 87 -2.02 14.53 -4.94
CA HIS A 87 -1.55 15.80 -4.40
C HIS A 87 -2.47 16.34 -3.30
N ALA A 88 -3.78 16.28 -3.53
CA ALA A 88 -4.79 16.67 -2.53
C ALA A 88 -4.68 15.84 -1.25
N ARG A 89 -4.62 14.51 -1.38
CA ARG A 89 -4.56 13.57 -0.26
C ARG A 89 -3.27 13.72 0.53
N ASP A 90 -2.14 13.84 -0.14
CA ASP A 90 -0.82 13.92 0.49
C ASP A 90 -0.65 15.24 1.26
N HIS A 91 -1.16 16.35 0.71
CA HIS A 91 -1.20 17.62 1.44
C HIS A 91 -2.02 17.50 2.73
N CYS A 92 -3.16 16.80 2.69
CA CYS A 92 -3.94 16.52 3.89
C CYS A 92 -3.19 15.61 4.87
N HIS A 93 -2.56 14.53 4.40
CA HIS A 93 -1.78 13.61 5.24
C HIS A 93 -0.65 14.35 5.97
N ILE A 94 0.11 15.19 5.28
CA ILE A 94 1.18 16.01 5.87
C ILE A 94 0.62 16.94 6.94
N SER A 95 -0.52 17.59 6.66
CA SER A 95 -1.15 18.50 7.62
C SER A 95 -1.61 17.77 8.90
N LEU A 96 -2.23 16.59 8.76
CA LEU A 96 -2.71 15.80 9.90
C LEU A 96 -1.56 15.14 10.67
N ALA A 97 -0.55 14.61 9.98
CA ALA A 97 0.63 14.04 10.59
C ALA A 97 1.39 15.09 11.40
N ALA A 98 1.57 16.30 10.85
CA ALA A 98 2.20 17.41 11.57
C ALA A 98 1.44 17.77 12.85
N LEU A 99 0.11 17.84 12.80
CA LEU A 99 -0.74 18.15 13.97
C LEU A 99 -0.71 17.04 15.04
N LYS A 100 -0.62 15.77 14.66
CA LYS A 100 -0.49 14.67 15.63
C LYS A 100 0.89 14.67 16.30
N HIS A 101 1.96 14.88 15.53
CA HIS A 101 3.34 14.88 16.03
C HIS A 101 3.66 16.08 16.93
N THR A 102 3.03 17.24 16.73
CA THR A 102 3.15 18.36 17.67
C THR A 102 2.47 18.04 19.00
N ARG A 103 1.23 17.52 18.96
CA ARG A 103 0.48 17.14 20.17
C ARG A 103 1.16 16.08 21.02
N GLN A 104 1.79 15.08 20.38
CA GLN A 104 2.47 13.99 21.08
C GLN A 104 3.79 14.46 21.70
N ARG A 105 4.51 15.39 21.05
CA ARG A 105 5.68 16.05 21.64
C ARG A 105 5.32 16.95 22.81
N ASP A 106 4.21 17.69 22.74
CA ASP A 106 3.75 18.53 23.84
C ASP A 106 3.38 17.69 25.07
N PHE A 107 2.73 16.53 24.88
CA PHE A 107 2.41 15.61 25.98
C PHE A 107 3.67 15.02 26.63
N HIS A 108 4.70 14.71 25.85
CA HIS A 108 5.97 14.15 26.36
C HIS A 108 6.89 15.22 26.98
N THR A 109 6.64 16.51 26.75
CA THR A 109 7.42 17.62 27.33
C THR A 109 6.82 18.11 28.66
N ILE A 110 5.57 17.72 28.98
CA ILE A 110 4.85 18.12 30.19
C ILE A 110 4.92 17.05 31.30
N GLN A 111 5.42 15.84 31.02
CA GLN A 111 5.84 14.83 32.01
C GLN A 111 7.34 14.94 32.28
#